data_AF-A0A1G8H4Q2-F1
#
_entry.id   AF-A0A1G8H4Q2-F1
#
_cell.length_a   1.000
_cell.length_b   1.000
_cell.length_c   1.000
_cell.angle_alpha   90.00
_cell.angle_beta   90.00
_cell.angle_gamma   90.00
#
_symmetry.space_group_name_H-M   'P 1'
#
loop_
_entity.id
_entity.type
_entity.pdbx_description
1 polymer ?
#
loop_
_entity_poly.entity_id
_entity_poly.type
_entity_poly.pdbx_seq_one_letter_code
_entity_poly.pdbx_strand_id
1 'polypeptide(L)'
;MTTYTITELAREFDITARAIRFYEDQGLLSPKREGAGGRSRVYTPRDRTRLKLTLRGKRLGLALSEIKSLVDMYESPKDTRAQMDRFLGVLAQHRQTLEQQRIDIEMALAEISAHEDACARMLADLSLDKAQTN
;
A
#
# COMPACT_ATOMS: atom_id res chain seq x y z
N MET A 1 16.35 -8.36 26.64
CA MET A 1 15.30 -7.89 25.69
C MET A 1 15.58 -8.50 24.35
N THR A 2 14.58 -9.12 23.71
CA THR A 2 14.75 -9.74 22.38
C THR A 2 14.93 -8.66 21.32
N THR A 3 15.98 -8.77 20.52
CA THR A 3 16.25 -7.93 19.35
C THR A 3 16.18 -8.77 18.08
N TYR A 4 15.93 -8.11 16.95
CA TYR A 4 15.86 -8.72 15.64
C TYR A 4 16.93 -8.11 14.73
N THR A 5 17.42 -8.86 13.77
CA THR A 5 18.28 -8.39 12.69
C THR A 5 17.43 -8.00 11.48
N ILE A 6 18.02 -7.23 10.57
CA ILE A 6 17.34 -6.86 9.31
C ILE A 6 16.94 -8.08 8.48
N THR A 7 17.75 -9.13 8.53
CA THR A 7 17.52 -10.37 7.78
C THR A 7 16.36 -11.17 8.35
N GLU A 8 16.23 -11.21 9.68
CA GLU A 8 15.10 -11.86 10.35
C GLU A 8 13.79 -11.15 10.01
N LEU A 9 13.75 -9.82 10.13
CA LEU A 9 12.56 -9.05 9.78
C LEU A 9 12.22 -9.14 8.29
N ALA A 10 13.23 -9.14 7.42
CA ALA A 10 13.04 -9.32 5.97
C ALA A 10 12.35 -10.64 5.66
N ARG A 11 12.81 -11.75 6.25
CA ARG A 11 12.20 -13.06 6.09
C ARG A 11 10.81 -13.13 6.71
N GLU A 12 10.65 -12.58 7.91
CA GLU A 12 9.37 -12.62 8.64
C GLU A 12 8.24 -11.93 7.86
N PHE A 13 8.53 -10.77 7.28
CA PHE A 13 7.54 -9.97 6.57
C PHE A 13 7.54 -10.18 5.06
N ASP A 14 8.35 -11.11 4.55
CA ASP A 14 8.50 -11.39 3.13
C ASP A 14 8.81 -10.12 2.31
N ILE A 15 9.78 -9.33 2.79
CA ILE A 15 10.27 -8.12 2.12
C ILE A 15 11.78 -8.12 2.04
N THR A 16 12.33 -7.32 1.12
CA THR A 16 13.77 -7.19 1.01
C THR A 16 14.35 -6.36 2.16
N ALA A 17 15.59 -6.65 2.55
CA ALA A 17 16.35 -5.77 3.45
C ALA A 17 16.46 -4.33 2.89
N ARG A 18 16.43 -4.16 1.55
CA ARG A 18 16.37 -2.85 0.90
C ARG A 18 15.07 -2.10 1.25
N ALA A 19 13.93 -2.79 1.26
CA ALA A 19 12.65 -2.17 1.65
C ALA A 19 12.67 -1.73 3.12
N ILE A 20 13.24 -2.53 4.02
CA ILE A 20 13.37 -2.14 5.44
C ILE A 20 14.22 -0.87 5.59
N ARG A 21 15.37 -0.81 4.90
CA ARG A 21 16.21 0.41 4.90
C ARG A 21 15.50 1.62 4.33
N PHE A 22 14.70 1.42 3.28
CA PHE A 22 13.87 2.50 2.76
C PHE A 22 12.90 3.01 3.82
N TYR A 23 12.26 2.15 4.62
CA TYR A 23 11.41 2.60 5.73
C TYR A 23 12.20 3.28 6.86
N GLU A 24 13.44 2.87 7.13
CA GLU A 24 14.35 3.62 8.02
C GLU A 24 14.61 5.04 7.51
N ASP A 25 14.93 5.19 6.22
CA ASP A 25 15.23 6.48 5.60
C ASP A 25 14.02 7.43 5.62
N GLN A 26 12.80 6.87 5.57
CA GLN A 26 11.55 7.62 5.72
C GLN A 26 11.20 7.94 7.19
N GLY A 27 12.03 7.49 8.14
CA GLY A 27 11.84 7.68 9.57
C GLY A 27 10.68 6.88 10.15
N LEU A 28 10.31 5.76 9.52
CA LEU A 28 9.28 4.84 10.01
C LEU A 28 9.84 3.82 10.99
N LEU A 29 11.16 3.60 10.97
CA LEU A 29 11.87 2.70 11.89
C LEU A 29 13.08 3.43 12.46
N SER A 30 13.51 3.07 13.66
CA SER A 30 14.68 3.67 14.30
C SER A 30 15.51 2.58 14.99
N PRO A 31 16.18 1.71 14.20
CA PRO A 31 16.99 0.63 14.76
C PRO A 31 18.14 1.19 15.59
N LYS A 32 18.53 0.43 16.63
CA LYS A 32 19.76 0.70 17.36
C LYS A 32 20.94 0.14 16.58
N ARG A 33 22.12 0.73 16.79
CA ARG A 33 23.38 0.22 16.26
C ARG A 33 24.16 -0.46 17.38
N GLU A 34 24.61 -1.68 17.13
CA GLU A 34 25.39 -2.49 18.06
C GLU A 34 26.65 -3.06 17.40
N GLY A 35 27.60 -3.50 18.25
CA GLY A 35 28.89 -4.05 17.85
C GLY A 35 29.98 -3.00 17.58
N ALA A 36 31.20 -3.48 17.31
CA ALA A 36 32.37 -2.63 17.07
C ALA A 36 32.14 -1.69 15.88
N GLY A 37 32.18 -0.38 16.15
CA GLY A 37 31.93 0.67 15.14
C GLY A 37 30.47 0.82 14.70
N GLY A 38 29.49 0.25 15.42
CA GLY A 38 28.06 0.39 15.10
C GLY A 38 27.65 -0.23 13.77
N ARG A 39 28.36 -1.30 13.36
CA ARG A 39 28.15 -1.97 12.06
C ARG A 39 26.84 -2.76 11.99
N SER A 40 26.31 -3.25 13.12
CA SER A 40 25.10 -4.07 13.14
C SER A 40 23.86 -3.24 13.49
N ARG A 41 22.81 -3.33 12.67
CA ARG A 41 21.49 -2.78 12.98
C ARG A 41 20.69 -3.84 13.74
N VAL A 42 20.19 -3.46 14.90
CA VAL A 42 19.28 -4.29 15.69
C VAL A 42 17.95 -3.55 15.88
N TYR A 43 16.87 -4.29 15.69
CA TYR A 43 15.51 -3.80 15.76
C TYR A 43 14.88 -4.30 17.04
N THR A 44 14.16 -3.43 17.72
CA THR A 44 13.44 -3.78 18.94
C THR A 44 12.08 -4.42 18.59
N PRO A 45 11.38 -5.03 19.56
CA PRO A 45 10.00 -5.48 19.36
C PRO A 45 9.05 -4.33 18.96
N ARG A 46 9.37 -3.10 19.36
CA ARG A 46 8.67 -1.88 18.94
C ARG A 46 8.89 -1.62 17.46
N ASP A 47 10.13 -1.64 16.98
CA ASP A 47 10.44 -1.50 15.54
C ASP A 47 9.74 -2.58 14.69
N ARG A 48 9.73 -3.83 15.17
CA ARG A 48 8.98 -4.92 14.52
C ARG A 48 7.49 -4.59 14.40
N THR A 49 6.90 -4.04 15.47
CA THR A 49 5.49 -3.63 15.48
C THR A 49 5.23 -2.46 14.53
N ARG A 50 6.11 -1.45 14.54
CA ARG A 50 6.06 -0.32 13.60
C ARG A 50 6.12 -0.82 12.16
N LEU A 51 7.07 -1.71 11.83
CA LEU A 51 7.21 -2.29 10.48
C LEU A 51 5.93 -3.03 10.05
N LYS A 52 5.34 -3.84 10.94
CA LYS A 52 4.07 -4.54 10.68
C LYS A 52 2.94 -3.56 10.35
N LEU A 53 2.83 -2.46 11.09
CA LEU A 53 1.82 -1.42 10.83
C LEU A 53 2.09 -0.67 9.53
N THR A 54 3.35 -0.35 9.26
CA THR A 54 3.77 0.27 7.99
C THR A 54 3.35 -0.55 6.78
N LEU A 55 3.61 -1.86 6.81
CA LEU A 55 3.26 -2.75 5.71
C LEU A 55 1.74 -2.88 5.53
N ARG A 56 0.97 -2.91 6.62
CA ARG A 56 -0.50 -2.87 6.54
C ARG A 56 -1.01 -1.58 5.91
N GLY A 57 -0.49 -0.43 6.33
CA GLY A 57 -0.86 0.86 5.75
C GLY A 57 -0.54 0.94 4.25
N LYS A 58 0.62 0.41 3.82
CA LYS A 58 0.96 0.33 2.40
C LYS A 58 0.03 -0.58 1.60
N ARG A 59 -0.39 -1.71 2.16
CA ARG A 59 -1.39 -2.59 1.53
C ARG A 59 -2.75 -1.92 1.39
N LEU A 60 -3.07 -1.00 2.28
CA LEU A 60 -4.28 -0.18 2.23
C LEU A 60 -4.12 1.06 1.35
N GLY A 61 -3.07 1.18 0.53
CA GLY A 61 -2.91 2.31 -0.39
C GLY A 61 -2.52 3.64 0.26
N LEU A 62 -2.24 3.67 1.57
CA LEU A 62 -1.89 4.91 2.28
C LEU A 62 -0.51 5.44 1.88
N ALA A 63 -0.38 6.76 1.88
CA ALA A 63 0.90 7.43 1.72
C ALA A 63 1.80 7.21 2.94
N LEU A 64 3.12 7.24 2.73
CA LEU A 64 4.10 7.00 3.81
C LEU A 64 4.00 8.04 4.94
N SER A 65 3.64 9.27 4.61
CA SER A 65 3.39 10.36 5.58
C SER A 65 2.19 10.05 6.48
N GLU A 66 1.09 9.55 5.91
CA GLU A 66 -0.10 9.13 6.66
C GLU A 66 0.23 7.96 7.58
N ILE A 67 0.92 6.95 7.03
CA ILE A 67 1.39 5.80 7.79
C ILE A 67 2.26 6.24 8.97
N LYS A 68 3.19 7.17 8.76
CA LYS A 68 4.05 7.69 9.82
C LYS A 68 3.25 8.35 10.92
N SER A 69 2.30 9.23 10.57
CA SER A 69 1.39 9.87 11.53
C SER A 69 0.61 8.84 12.36
N LEU A 70 0.10 7.79 11.70
CA LEU A 70 -0.61 6.72 12.38
C LEU A 70 0.29 5.95 13.35
N VAL A 71 1.47 5.52 12.90
CA VAL A 71 2.41 4.75 13.74
C VAL A 71 2.91 5.60 14.92
N ASP A 72 3.19 6.89 14.71
CA ASP A 72 3.64 7.79 15.77
C ASP A 72 2.53 8.08 16.80
N MET A 73 1.25 8.09 16.40
CA MET A 73 0.14 8.17 17.34
C MET A 73 0.12 6.98 18.31
N TYR A 74 0.30 5.74 17.82
CA TYR A 74 0.30 4.54 18.68
C TYR A 74 1.40 4.53 19.76
N GLU A 75 2.42 5.35 19.60
CA GLU A 75 3.55 5.41 20.54
C GLU A 75 3.44 6.55 21.56
N SER A 76 2.42 7.40 21.44
CA SER A 76 2.15 8.48 22.38
C SER A 76 1.23 7.99 23.49
N PRO A 77 1.57 8.16 24.79
CA PRO A 77 0.70 7.80 25.92
C PRO A 77 -0.55 8.67 26.07
N LYS A 78 -0.97 9.35 25.00
CA LYS A 78 -2.17 10.20 24.93
C LYS A 78 -3.43 9.34 24.84
N ASP A 79 -4.57 9.99 25.07
CA ASP A 79 -5.91 9.40 24.99
C ASP A 79 -6.09 8.54 23.72
N THR A 80 -6.11 7.22 23.94
CA THR A 80 -6.25 6.19 22.91
C THR A 80 -7.51 6.41 22.08
N ARG A 81 -8.57 6.98 22.67
CA ARG A 81 -9.83 7.26 21.98
C ARG A 81 -9.64 8.28 20.86
N ALA A 82 -9.04 9.42 21.17
CA ALA A 82 -8.79 10.47 20.18
C ALA A 82 -7.87 10.01 19.03
N GLN A 83 -6.97 9.06 19.30
CA GLN A 83 -6.13 8.45 18.26
C GLN A 83 -6.94 7.49 17.37
N MET A 84 -7.80 6.66 17.97
CA MET A 84 -8.70 5.77 17.24
C MET A 84 -9.67 6.55 16.35
N ASP A 85 -10.26 7.64 16.86
CA ASP A 85 -11.18 8.49 16.10
C ASP A 85 -10.49 9.13 14.89
N ARG A 86 -9.27 9.65 15.06
CA ARG A 86 -8.48 10.15 13.93
C ARG A 86 -8.16 9.06 12.91
N PHE A 87 -7.81 7.86 13.37
CA PHE A 87 -7.53 6.75 12.47
C PHE A 87 -8.77 6.30 11.69
N LEU A 88 -9.93 6.24 12.34
CA LEU A 88 -11.22 5.98 11.69
C LEU A 88 -11.51 7.02 10.60
N GLY A 89 -11.23 8.30 10.86
CA GLY A 89 -11.37 9.37 9.87
C GLY A 89 -10.49 9.15 8.63
N VAL A 90 -9.21 8.80 8.82
CA VAL A 90 -8.29 8.49 7.71
C VAL A 90 -8.78 7.29 6.89
N LEU A 91 -9.21 6.22 7.56
CA LEU A 91 -9.73 5.03 6.87
C LEU A 91 -11.02 5.32 6.10
N ALA A 92 -11.92 6.12 6.66
CA ALA A 92 -13.17 6.50 6.01
C ALA A 92 -12.90 7.33 4.73
N GLN A 93 -11.99 8.30 4.82
CA GLN A 93 -11.60 9.11 3.66
C GLN A 93 -10.98 8.26 2.55
N HIS A 94 -10.08 7.35 2.91
CA HIS A 94 -9.45 6.46 1.93
C HIS A 94 -10.46 5.50 1.29
N ARG A 95 -11.38 4.94 2.09
CA ARG A 95 -12.47 4.11 1.57
C ARG A 95 -13.30 4.87 0.55
N GLN A 96 -13.69 6.10 0.84
CA GLN A 96 -14.46 6.93 -0.08
C GLN A 96 -13.71 7.17 -1.41
N THR A 97 -12.40 7.44 -1.34
CA THR A 97 -11.58 7.59 -2.56
C THR A 97 -11.54 6.30 -3.38
N LEU A 98 -11.36 5.14 -2.76
CA LEU A 98 -11.35 3.85 -3.46
C LEU A 98 -12.73 3.50 -4.05
N GLU A 99 -13.81 3.80 -3.33
CA GLU A 99 -15.18 3.60 -3.82
C GLU A 99 -15.44 4.46 -5.06
N GLN A 100 -15.00 5.72 -5.07
CA GLN A 100 -15.11 6.59 -6.24
C GLN A 100 -14.27 6.05 -7.41
N GLN A 101 -13.02 5.67 -7.17
CA GLN A 101 -12.17 5.08 -8.20
C GLN A 101 -12.78 3.80 -8.79
N ARG A 102 -13.46 2.99 -7.97
CA ARG A 102 -14.16 1.80 -8.45
C ARG A 102 -15.28 2.16 -9.42
N ILE A 103 -16.10 3.15 -9.08
CA ILE A 103 -17.19 3.63 -9.94
C ILE A 103 -16.63 4.15 -11.27
N ASP A 104 -15.57 4.96 -11.22
CA ASP A 104 -14.95 5.52 -12.42
C ASP A 104 -14.38 4.42 -13.33
N ILE A 105 -13.75 3.39 -12.75
CA ILE A 105 -13.25 2.22 -13.48
C ILE A 105 -14.41 1.43 -14.11
N GLU A 106 -15.49 1.19 -13.36
CA GLU A 106 -16.67 0.48 -13.86
C GLU A 106 -17.30 1.22 -15.06
N MET A 107 -17.38 2.56 -15.02
CA MET A 107 -17.85 3.38 -16.13
C MET A 107 -16.94 3.28 -17.36
N ALA A 108 -15.63 3.39 -17.17
CA ALA A 108 -14.66 3.29 -18.26
C ALA A 108 -14.71 1.90 -18.94
N LEU A 109 -14.85 0.83 -18.16
CA LEU A 109 -14.99 -0.53 -18.69
C LEU A 109 -16.27 -0.70 -19.52
N ALA A 110 -17.38 -0.10 -19.08
CA ALA A 110 -18.64 -0.12 -19.84
C ALA A 110 -18.51 0.61 -21.19
N GLU A 111 -17.84 1.77 -21.21
CA GLU A 111 -17.58 2.53 -22.43
C GLU A 111 -16.67 1.75 -23.40
N ILE A 112 -15.60 1.14 -22.89
CA ILE A 112 -14.72 0.26 -23.68
C ILE A 112 -15.52 -0.89 -24.30
N SER A 113 -16.33 -1.59 -23.50
CA SER A 113 -17.14 -2.71 -23.99
C SER A 113 -18.11 -2.28 -25.10
N ALA A 114 -18.76 -1.12 -24.95
CA ALA A 114 -19.67 -0.60 -25.97
C ALA A 114 -18.95 -0.29 -27.30
N HIS A 115 -17.72 0.24 -27.21
CA HIS A 115 -16.89 0.49 -28.39
C HIS A 115 -16.39 -0.81 -29.04
N GLU A 116 -15.96 -1.79 -28.25
CA GLU A 116 -15.56 -3.11 -28.75
C GLU A 116 -16.71 -3.77 -29.54
N ASP A 117 -17.91 -3.76 -28.98
CA ASP A 117 -19.12 -4.28 -29.64
C ASP A 117 -19.45 -3.54 -30.94
N ALA A 118 -19.32 -2.21 -30.96
CA ALA A 118 -19.55 -1.41 -32.15
C ALA A 118 -18.54 -1.73 -33.26
N CYS A 119 -17.26 -1.82 -32.91
CA CYS A 119 -16.20 -2.20 -33.84
C CYS A 119 -16.42 -3.63 -34.38
N ALA A 120 -16.77 -4.58 -33.51
CA ALA A 120 -17.04 -5.96 -33.91
C ALA A 120 -18.19 -6.06 -34.92
N ARG A 121 -19.29 -5.33 -34.68
CA ARG A 121 -20.42 -5.25 -35.63
C ARG A 121 -20.00 -4.66 -36.99
N MET A 122 -19.28 -3.54 -36.98
CA MET A 122 -18.85 -2.89 -38.22
C MET A 122 -17.89 -3.76 -39.04
N LEU A 123 -16.99 -4.50 -38.38
CA LEU A 123 -16.11 -5.46 -39.05
C LEU A 123 -16.89 -6.64 -39.66
N ALA A 124 -17.92 -7.14 -38.98
CA ALA A 124 -18.79 -8.19 -39.51
C ALA A 124 -19.52 -7.72 -40.78
N ASP A 125 -20.11 -6.53 -40.76
CA ASP A 125 -20.83 -5.96 -41.91
C ASP A 125 -19.90 -5.79 -43.12
N LEU A 126 -18.69 -5.25 -42.92
CA LEU A 126 -17.68 -5.09 -43.98
C LEU A 126 -17.19 -6.43 -44.55
N SER A 127 -17.25 -7.51 -43.77
CA SER A 127 -16.89 -8.85 -44.24
C SER A 127 -18.00 -9.48 -45.11
N LEU A 128 -19.26 -9.17 -44.81
CA LEU A 128 -20.43 -9.66 -45.55
C LEU A 128 -20.56 -8.96 -46.92
N ASP A 129 -20.35 -7.65 -47.00
CA ASP A 129 -20.37 -6.91 -48.27
C ASP A 129 -19.33 -7.45 -49.27
N LYS A 130 -18.12 -7.79 -48.80
CA LYS A 130 -17.07 -8.37 -49.64
C LYS A 130 -17.42 -9.76 -50.18
N ALA A 131 -18.22 -10.54 -49.45
CA ALA A 131 -18.65 -11.87 -49.87
C ALA A 131 -19.81 -11.83 -50.88
N GLN A 132 -20.57 -10.73 -50.95
CA GLN A 132 -21.67 -10.56 -51.90
C GLN A 132 -21.23 -9.92 -53.23
N THR A 133 -20.06 -9.27 -53.26
CA THR A 133 -19.56 -8.56 -54.45
C THR A 133 -18.61 -9.40 -55.30
N ASN A 134 -18.41 -10.68 -54.97
CA ASN A 134 -17.49 -11.62 -55.62
C ASN A 134 -18.24 -12.89 -56.03
#